data_AF-A0A1B8GPZ6-F1
#
_entry.id   AF-A0A1B8GPZ6-F1
#
_cell.length_a   1.000
_cell.length_b   1.000
_cell.length_c   1.000
_cell.angle_alpha   90.00
_cell.angle_beta   90.00
_cell.angle_gamma   90.00
#
_symmetry.space_group_name_H-M   'P 1'
#
loop_
_entity.id
_entity.type
_entity.pdbx_description
1 polymer ?
#
loop_
_entity_poly.entity_id
_entity_poly.type
_entity_poly.pdbx_seq_one_letter_code
_entity_poly.pdbx_strand_id
1 'polypeptide(L)'
;MSSPTPLPDRRRKINFYSNGVLDSSAIETEDGATFFEADGTEVDLNEIDEILSKRVSKWRLAIKFAKLIAKYGKKAWNYIYCVGTSAMRKCGDEYLGCSASGIPPWKCVEGIVCVGAAAKGC
;
A
#
# COMPACT_ATOMS: atom_id res chain seq x y z
N MET A 1 3.70 -9.37 11.05
CA MET A 1 5.00 -9.03 10.42
C MET A 1 4.85 -9.30 8.94
N SER A 2 5.04 -8.30 8.07
CA SER A 2 5.07 -8.50 6.63
C SER A 2 6.53 -8.39 6.19
N SER A 3 7.20 -9.52 5.99
CA SER A 3 8.56 -9.53 5.43
C SER A 3 8.49 -9.39 3.90
N PRO A 4 9.37 -8.58 3.28
CA PRO A 4 9.49 -8.55 1.83
C PRO A 4 10.08 -9.88 1.33
N THR A 5 9.37 -10.59 0.46
CA THR A 5 9.92 -11.74 -0.26
C THR A 5 10.54 -11.22 -1.57
N PRO A 6 11.86 -11.38 -1.80
CA PRO A 6 12.46 -11.02 -3.08
C PRO A 6 11.93 -11.95 -4.16
N LEU A 7 11.39 -11.39 -5.24
CA LEU A 7 11.05 -12.15 -6.44
C LEU A 7 12.32 -12.39 -7.28
N PRO A 8 12.40 -13.50 -8.03
CA PRO A 8 13.58 -13.85 -8.85
C PRO A 8 13.91 -12.80 -9.92
N ASP A 9 12.95 -11.96 -10.28
CA ASP A 9 13.06 -10.84 -11.22
C ASP A 9 13.47 -9.50 -10.55
N ARG A 10 13.92 -9.54 -9.29
CA ARG A 10 14.29 -8.38 -8.45
C ARG A 10 13.14 -7.43 -8.12
N ARG A 11 11.91 -7.74 -8.48
CA ARG A 11 10.75 -6.93 -8.12
C ARG A 11 10.43 -7.09 -6.64
N ARG A 12 10.01 -5.99 -6.02
CA ARG A 12 9.59 -5.99 -4.61
C ARG A 12 8.17 -6.53 -4.50
N LYS A 13 7.96 -7.35 -3.47
CA LYS A 13 6.64 -7.86 -3.09
C LYS A 13 6.30 -7.44 -1.67
N ILE A 14 5.06 -7.03 -1.46
CA ILE A 14 4.47 -6.79 -0.14
C ILE A 14 3.35 -7.81 0.06
N ASN A 15 3.41 -8.55 1.16
CA ASN A 15 2.34 -9.44 1.59
C ASN A 15 1.51 -8.74 2.68
N PHE A 16 0.20 -8.72 2.52
CA PHE A 16 -0.75 -8.19 3.48
C PHE A 16 -1.38 -9.35 4.25
N TYR A 17 -1.24 -9.30 5.58
CA TYR A 17 -1.77 -10.33 6.47
C TYR A 17 -2.80 -9.74 7.45
N SER A 18 -3.89 -10.46 7.65
CA SER A 18 -4.85 -10.26 8.72
C SER A 18 -4.92 -11.51 9.58
N ASN A 19 -4.76 -11.35 10.89
CA ASN A 19 -4.78 -12.44 11.87
C ASN A 19 -3.86 -13.62 11.51
N GLY A 20 -2.70 -13.34 10.91
CA GLY A 20 -1.70 -14.34 10.51
C GLY A 20 -1.98 -15.05 9.18
N VAL A 21 -3.12 -14.79 8.54
CA VAL A 21 -3.48 -15.34 7.23
C VAL A 21 -3.12 -14.34 6.13
N LEU A 22 -2.56 -14.82 5.02
CA LEU A 22 -2.32 -14.00 3.83
C LEU A 22 -3.67 -13.61 3.23
N ASP A 23 -3.99 -12.33 3.19
CA ASP A 23 -5.20 -11.85 2.52
C ASP A 23 -4.90 -11.47 1.08
N SER A 24 -3.76 -10.82 0.85
CA SER A 24 -3.39 -10.29 -0.44
C SER A 24 -1.91 -10.01 -0.56
N SER A 25 -1.47 -9.76 -1.78
CA SER A 25 -0.13 -9.27 -2.04
C SER A 25 -0.11 -8.18 -3.10
N ALA A 26 0.92 -7.35 -3.08
CA ALA A 26 1.21 -6.41 -4.14
C ALA A 26 2.60 -6.69 -4.68
N ILE A 27 2.71 -6.77 -6.01
CA ILE A 27 3.97 -6.98 -6.71
C ILE A 27 4.28 -5.73 -7.52
N GLU A 28 5.50 -5.25 -7.38
CA GLU A 28 6.01 -4.10 -8.10
C GLU A 28 5.85 -4.23 -9.62
N THR A 29 5.53 -3.11 -10.28
CA THR A 29 5.51 -2.95 -11.73
C THR A 29 6.25 -1.67 -12.11
N GLU A 30 6.41 -1.39 -13.40
CA GLU A 30 7.03 -0.13 -13.85
C GLU A 30 6.23 1.09 -13.35
N ASP A 31 4.89 0.98 -13.34
CA ASP A 31 3.98 2.07 -12.98
C ASP A 31 3.65 2.13 -11.50
N GLY A 32 4.04 1.16 -10.69
CA GLY A 32 3.63 1.07 -9.29
C GLY A 32 3.65 -0.35 -8.77
N ALA A 33 2.46 -0.93 -8.62
CA ALA A 33 2.28 -2.32 -8.27
C ALA A 33 0.93 -2.87 -8.72
N THR A 34 0.90 -4.15 -9.05
CA THR A 34 -0.31 -4.94 -9.26
C THR A 34 -0.68 -5.64 -7.96
N PHE A 35 -1.97 -5.68 -7.64
CA PHE A 35 -2.48 -6.33 -6.44
C PHE A 35 -3.07 -7.71 -6.78
N PHE A 36 -2.93 -8.64 -5.86
CA PHE A 36 -3.37 -10.02 -5.99
C PHE A 36 -4.10 -10.46 -4.72
N GLU A 37 -5.16 -11.25 -4.88
CA GLU A 37 -5.80 -11.97 -3.80
C GLU A 37 -4.90 -13.09 -3.25
N ALA A 38 -5.30 -13.67 -2.12
CA ALA A 38 -4.55 -14.77 -1.49
C ALA A 38 -4.36 -15.99 -2.41
N ASP A 39 -5.29 -16.23 -3.33
CA ASP A 39 -5.25 -17.32 -4.31
C ASP A 39 -4.46 -16.96 -5.59
N GLY A 40 -3.94 -15.73 -5.68
CA GLY A 40 -3.19 -15.25 -6.84
C GLY A 40 -4.03 -14.58 -7.92
N THR A 41 -5.35 -14.41 -7.73
CA THR A 41 -6.19 -13.66 -8.66
C THR A 41 -5.78 -12.19 -8.67
N GLU A 42 -5.50 -11.64 -9.86
CA GLU A 42 -5.18 -10.23 -10.03
C GLU A 42 -6.41 -9.35 -9.73
N VAL A 43 -6.17 -8.23 -9.06
CA VAL A 43 -7.18 -7.27 -8.65
C VAL A 43 -7.10 -6.04 -9.55
N ASP A 44 -8.19 -5.75 -10.27
CA ASP A 44 -8.31 -4.49 -11.00
C ASP A 44 -8.50 -3.32 -10.03
N LEU A 45 -7.55 -2.38 -10.07
CA LEU A 45 -7.57 -1.19 -9.22
C LEU A 45 -8.63 -0.18 -9.64
N ASN A 46 -9.19 -0.29 -10.86
CA ASN A 46 -10.31 0.54 -11.30
C ASN A 46 -11.62 0.15 -10.60
N GLU A 47 -11.74 -1.10 -10.15
CA GLU A 47 -12.92 -1.61 -9.43
C GLU A 47 -12.74 -1.52 -7.91
N ILE A 48 -11.75 -0.76 -7.43
CA ILE A 48 -11.41 -0.66 -6.01
C ILE A 48 -12.61 -0.28 -5.14
N ASP A 49 -13.47 0.62 -5.61
CA ASP A 49 -14.64 1.06 -4.85
C ASP A 49 -15.75 -0.02 -4.81
N GLU A 50 -15.82 -0.92 -5.79
CA GLU A 50 -16.71 -2.08 -5.75
C GLU A 50 -16.15 -3.20 -4.85
N ILE A 51 -14.85 -3.51 -4.98
CA ILE A 51 -14.13 -4.44 -4.09
C ILE A 51 -14.24 -3.99 -2.63
N LEU A 52 -14.14 -2.67 -2.41
CA LEU A 52 -14.33 -1.99 -1.14
C LEU A 52 -15.67 -2.31 -0.50
N SER A 53 -16.76 -2.31 -1.28
CA SER A 53 -18.11 -2.51 -0.75
C SER A 53 -18.36 -3.94 -0.24
N LYS A 54 -17.65 -4.93 -0.80
CA LYS A 54 -17.88 -6.37 -0.54
C LYS A 54 -16.90 -6.99 0.47
N ARG A 55 -15.72 -6.40 0.71
CA ARG A 55 -14.59 -7.06 1.44
C ARG A 55 -13.89 -6.20 2.51
N VAL A 56 -14.64 -5.29 3.15
CA VAL A 56 -14.14 -4.15 3.97
C VAL A 56 -13.11 -4.50 5.06
N SER A 57 -13.18 -5.66 5.72
CA SER A 57 -12.32 -5.91 6.91
C SER A 57 -10.93 -6.44 6.59
N LYS A 58 -10.79 -7.34 5.60
CA LYS A 58 -9.52 -8.03 5.31
C LYS A 58 -8.58 -7.16 4.47
N TRP A 59 -9.12 -6.36 3.57
CA TRP A 59 -8.32 -5.61 2.58
C TRP A 59 -7.98 -4.18 2.97
N ARG A 60 -8.40 -3.72 4.15
CA ARG A 60 -8.30 -2.31 4.53
C ARG A 60 -6.89 -1.74 4.38
N LEU A 61 -5.84 -2.52 4.64
CA LEU A 61 -4.46 -2.06 4.44
C LEU A 61 -4.06 -1.98 2.97
N ALA A 62 -4.31 -3.05 2.21
CA ALA A 62 -3.97 -3.13 0.79
C ALA A 62 -4.70 -2.04 -0.02
N ILE A 63 -5.96 -1.75 0.31
CA ILE A 63 -6.76 -0.68 -0.30
C ILE A 63 -6.09 0.69 -0.11
N LYS A 64 -5.61 1.02 1.11
CA LYS A 64 -4.96 2.31 1.36
C LYS A 64 -3.75 2.49 0.44
N PHE A 65 -2.99 1.43 0.24
CA PHE A 65 -1.81 1.45 -0.63
C PHE A 65 -2.22 1.58 -2.08
N ALA A 66 -3.20 0.79 -2.49
CA ALA A 66 -3.73 0.75 -3.84
C ALA A 66 -4.23 2.13 -4.28
N LYS A 67 -4.97 2.86 -3.44
CA LYS A 67 -5.43 4.22 -3.75
C LYS A 67 -4.26 5.21 -3.95
N LEU A 68 -3.21 5.12 -3.12
CA LEU A 68 -2.03 5.98 -3.27
C LEU A 68 -1.23 5.65 -4.52
N ILE A 69 -1.07 4.35 -4.82
CA ILE A 69 -0.32 3.88 -5.99
C ILE A 69 -1.09 4.17 -7.28
N ALA A 70 -2.41 3.97 -7.32
CA ALA A 70 -3.21 4.33 -8.48
C ALA A 70 -3.10 5.83 -8.82
N LYS A 71 -2.96 6.69 -7.81
CA LYS A 71 -2.86 8.14 -8.01
C LYS A 71 -1.45 8.65 -8.33
N TYR A 72 -0.43 8.09 -7.67
CA TYR A 72 0.95 8.62 -7.72
C TYR A 72 1.97 7.62 -8.28
N GLY A 73 1.49 6.47 -8.72
CA GLY A 73 2.25 5.42 -9.39
C GLY A 73 3.45 4.91 -8.59
N LYS A 74 4.52 4.65 -9.34
CA LYS A 74 5.80 4.14 -8.87
C LYS A 74 6.39 4.92 -7.70
N LYS A 75 6.17 6.23 -7.67
CA LYS A 75 6.70 7.07 -6.59
C LYS A 75 6.00 6.78 -5.26
N ALA A 76 4.69 6.58 -5.26
CA ALA A 76 3.98 6.12 -4.08
C ALA A 76 4.42 4.72 -3.67
N TRP A 77 4.60 3.79 -4.61
CA TRP A 77 5.14 2.46 -4.31
C TRP A 77 6.49 2.54 -3.59
N ASN A 78 7.44 3.32 -4.14
CA ASN A 78 8.76 3.50 -3.56
C ASN A 78 8.71 4.08 -2.14
N TYR A 79 7.89 5.13 -1.96
CA TYR A 79 7.72 5.78 -0.67
C TYR A 79 7.14 4.81 0.37
N ILE A 80 6.07 4.10 0.00
CA ILE A 80 5.42 3.11 0.86
C ILE A 80 6.38 1.98 1.25
N TYR A 81 7.18 1.50 0.30
CA TYR A 81 8.19 0.48 0.57
C TYR A 81 9.29 0.99 1.50
N CYS A 82 9.72 2.26 1.33
CA CYS A 82 10.71 2.91 2.18
C CYS A 82 10.20 3.08 3.62
N VAL A 83 8.99 3.62 3.78
CA VAL A 83 8.36 3.85 5.10
C VAL A 83 8.00 2.53 5.79
N GLY A 84 7.68 1.50 5.01
CA GLY A 84 7.35 0.18 5.51
C GLY A 84 5.88 -0.02 5.83
N THR A 85 5.43 -1.26 5.64
CA THR A 85 4.00 -1.60 5.65
C THR A 85 3.34 -1.49 7.01
N SER A 86 4.09 -1.75 8.08
CA SER A 86 3.63 -1.62 9.47
C SER A 86 3.29 -0.17 9.82
N ALA A 87 4.14 0.79 9.42
CA ALA A 87 3.93 2.21 9.66
C ALA A 87 2.75 2.74 8.85
N MET A 88 2.68 2.37 7.57
CA MET A 88 1.54 2.71 6.71
C MET A 88 0.22 2.06 7.17
N ARG A 89 0.25 0.91 7.87
CA ARG A 89 -0.96 0.33 8.48
C ARG A 89 -1.52 1.20 9.58
N LYS A 90 -0.64 1.74 10.41
CA LYS A 90 -1.00 2.61 11.53
C LYS A 90 -1.47 3.99 11.05
N CYS A 91 -0.76 4.56 10.08
CA CYS A 91 -0.88 5.98 9.70
C CYS A 91 -1.41 6.21 8.26
N GLY A 92 -1.97 5.16 7.65
CA GLY A 92 -2.39 5.22 6.26
C GLY A 92 -3.61 6.11 6.03
N ASP A 93 -4.43 6.36 7.05
CA ASP A 93 -5.63 7.20 6.90
C ASP A 93 -5.25 8.68 6.73
N GLU A 94 -4.18 9.12 7.39
CA GLU A 94 -3.58 10.45 7.30
C GLU A 94 -3.06 10.71 5.89
N TYR A 95 -2.32 9.75 5.32
CA TYR A 95 -1.85 9.83 3.94
C TYR A 95 -3.00 9.85 2.93
N LEU A 96 -4.07 9.08 3.17
CA LEU A 96 -5.26 9.12 2.31
C LEU A 96 -5.98 10.48 2.39
N GLY A 97 -6.08 11.07 3.59
CA GLY A 97 -6.64 12.41 3.78
C GLY A 97 -5.87 13.47 2.99
N CYS A 98 -4.54 13.52 3.15
CA CYS A 98 -3.67 14.37 2.34
C CYS A 98 -3.85 14.15 0.83
N SER A 99 -3.87 12.88 0.41
CA SER A 99 -4.05 12.50 -0.99
C SER A 99 -5.39 12.99 -1.55
N ALA A 100 -6.47 12.92 -0.76
CA ALA A 100 -7.79 13.44 -1.15
C ALA A 100 -7.74 14.96 -1.45
N SER A 101 -6.93 15.71 -0.71
CA SER A 101 -6.64 17.14 -0.96
C SER A 101 -5.55 17.39 -2.01
N GLY A 102 -5.07 16.35 -2.71
CA GLY A 102 -4.04 16.45 -3.75
C GLY A 102 -2.60 16.47 -3.23
N ILE A 103 -2.39 16.34 -1.91
CA ILE A 103 -1.06 16.34 -1.29
C ILE A 103 -0.48 14.92 -1.37
N PRO A 104 0.68 14.74 -2.04
CA PRO A 104 1.26 13.41 -2.16
C PRO A 104 1.86 12.91 -0.83
N PRO A 105 2.04 11.59 -0.64
CA PRO A 105 2.49 11.00 0.62
C PRO A 105 3.79 11.60 1.19
N TRP A 106 4.79 11.84 0.35
CA TRP A 106 6.09 12.42 0.73
C TRP A 106 6.03 13.93 1.09
N LYS A 107 4.85 14.56 1.00
CA LYS A 107 4.61 15.94 1.46
C LYS A 107 3.52 16.03 2.54
N CYS A 108 2.91 14.90 2.90
CA CYS A 108 1.82 14.86 3.88
C CYS A 108 2.40 14.96 5.29
N VAL A 109 2.31 16.14 5.91
CA VAL A 109 2.90 16.40 7.23
C VAL A 109 2.26 15.52 8.29
N GLU A 110 0.94 15.38 8.27
CA GLU A 110 0.16 14.56 9.20
C GLU A 110 0.61 13.09 9.15
N GLY A 111 0.75 12.55 7.93
CA GLY A 111 1.24 11.20 7.72
C GLY A 111 2.69 11.02 8.18
N ILE A 112 3.59 11.95 7.81
CA ILE A 112 5.00 11.94 8.18
C ILE A 112 5.16 12.01 9.72
N VAL A 113 4.41 12.87 10.39
CA VAL A 113 4.41 12.98 11.85
C VAL A 113 3.89 11.69 12.50
N CYS A 114 2.84 11.09 11.95
CA CYS A 114 2.29 9.85 12.48
C CYS A 114 3.28 8.67 12.37
N VAL A 115 3.95 8.50 11.22
CA VAL A 115 4.93 7.41 11.03
C VAL A 115 6.27 7.70 11.71
N GLY A 116 6.56 8.95 12.01
CA GLY A 116 7.73 9.40 12.74
C GLY A 116 9.04 9.00 12.06
N ALA A 117 9.94 8.37 12.81
CA ALA A 117 11.27 7.98 12.33
C ALA A 117 11.25 7.08 11.07
N ALA A 118 10.15 6.37 10.81
CA ALA A 118 9.99 5.53 9.63
C ALA A 118 9.96 6.34 8.31
N ALA A 119 9.60 7.63 8.35
CA ALA A 119 9.67 8.51 7.18
C ALA A 119 11.06 9.15 6.96
N LYS A 120 12.01 9.00 7.89
CA LYS A 120 13.29 9.69 7.80
C LYS A 120 14.11 9.15 6.62
N GLY A 121 14.31 9.97 5.59
CA GLY A 121 15.06 9.58 4.39
C GLY A 121 14.22 8.87 3.33
N CYS A 122 12.90 8.83 3.54
CA CYS A 122 11.88 8.61 2.53
C CYS A 122 11.28 9.97 2.11
#